data_AF-A0A6A0GWW1-F1
#
_entry.id   AF-A0A6A0GWW1-F1
#
_cell.length_a   1.000
_cell.length_b   1.000
_cell.length_c   1.000
_cell.angle_alpha   90.00
_cell.angle_beta   90.00
_cell.angle_gamma   90.00
#
_symmetry.space_group_name_H-M   'P 1'
#
loop_
_entity.id
_entity.type
_entity.pdbx_description
1 polymer ?
#
loop_
_entity_poly.entity_id
_entity_poly.type
_entity_poly.pdbx_seq_one_letter_code
_entity_poly.pdbx_strand_id
1 'polypeptide(L)'
;MVVLALFCYLLLAMMVLIVSEMKLELGLDEAYAAFNASATQFMKNQEITSVGVISKMAFKGCAAVACAVLGACLAFPGLRLGKMHWDAVRLQCTRRWLQLLLHCAFLAPAFVSLLWVRPLARHYLVIITWPGYTKPLLSAEAFSTVRVVCVLVTCALRLLVLPVYLQAYLDMARAKLEEQRTHAGKTTNKNIQRQVASVFYYLCVVALQYLLPLLLSLVLALMLKTL
;
A
#
# COMPACT_ATOMS: atom_id res chain seq x y z
N MET A 1 15.74 -8.86 9.80
CA MET A 1 14.38 -8.35 9.51
C MET A 1 14.06 -8.35 8.02
N VAL A 2 14.90 -7.75 7.16
CA VAL A 2 14.63 -7.65 5.70
C VAL A 2 14.46 -9.01 5.03
N VAL A 3 15.37 -9.97 5.28
CA VAL A 3 15.29 -11.34 4.70
C VAL A 3 14.01 -12.06 5.14
N LEU A 4 13.64 -11.95 6.41
CA LEU A 4 12.40 -12.52 6.92
C LEU A 4 11.17 -11.88 6.25
N ALA A 5 11.15 -10.54 6.13
CA ALA A 5 10.07 -9.84 5.46
C ALA A 5 9.96 -10.28 3.98
N LEU A 6 11.08 -10.37 3.27
CA LEU A 6 11.12 -10.85 1.89
C LEU A 6 10.52 -12.24 1.76
N PHE A 7 10.91 -13.17 2.63
CA PHE A 7 10.36 -14.53 2.64
C PHE A 7 8.85 -14.55 2.95
N CYS A 8 8.40 -13.82 3.97
CA CYS A 8 6.99 -13.72 4.32
C CYS A 8 6.14 -13.13 3.19
N TYR A 9 6.59 -12.03 2.58
CA TYR A 9 5.88 -11.41 1.46
C TYR A 9 5.93 -12.26 0.18
N LEU A 10 7.01 -13.03 -0.04
CA LEU A 10 7.06 -13.99 -1.15
C LEU A 10 6.02 -15.10 -0.98
N LEU A 11 5.93 -15.70 0.21
CA LEU A 11 4.90 -16.71 0.49
C LEU A 11 3.49 -16.14 0.33
N LEU A 12 3.25 -14.94 0.85
CA LEU A 12 1.97 -14.26 0.74
C LEU A 12 1.61 -13.96 -0.72
N ALA A 13 2.56 -13.41 -1.50
CA ALA A 13 2.37 -13.13 -2.92
C ALA A 13 2.09 -14.41 -3.72
N MET A 14 2.82 -15.49 -3.45
CA MET A 14 2.59 -16.79 -4.06
C MET A 14 1.17 -17.31 -3.75
N MET A 15 0.74 -17.25 -2.49
CA MET A 15 -0.62 -17.66 -2.11
C MET A 15 -1.68 -16.84 -2.83
N VAL A 16 -1.52 -15.51 -2.90
CA VAL A 16 -2.45 -14.61 -3.57
C VAL A 16 -2.49 -14.85 -5.09
N LEU A 17 -1.35 -15.04 -5.74
CA LEU A 17 -1.24 -15.21 -7.20
C LEU A 17 -1.69 -16.59 -7.70
N ILE A 18 -1.72 -17.60 -6.82
CA ILE A 18 -2.32 -18.92 -7.09
C ILE A 18 -3.85 -18.83 -7.13
N VAL A 19 -4.46 -17.88 -6.43
CA VAL A 19 -5.92 -17.71 -6.43
C VAL A 19 -6.40 -17.40 -7.85
N SER A 20 -7.49 -18.07 -8.26
CA SER A 20 -8.11 -17.86 -9.56
C SER A 20 -8.58 -16.42 -9.75
N GLU A 21 -8.43 -15.89 -10.96
CA GLU A 21 -8.91 -14.55 -11.33
C GLU A 21 -10.43 -14.40 -11.23
N MET A 22 -11.15 -15.53 -11.23
CA MET A 22 -12.59 -15.55 -10.96
C MET A 22 -12.93 -15.13 -9.52
N LYS A 23 -11.96 -15.16 -8.61
CA LYS A 23 -12.12 -14.71 -7.21
C LYS A 23 -11.38 -13.40 -6.95
N LEU A 24 -10.23 -13.19 -7.58
CA LEU A 24 -9.40 -12.00 -7.38
C LEU A 24 -9.13 -11.30 -8.71
N GLU A 25 -9.66 -10.10 -8.92
CA GLU A 25 -9.57 -9.37 -10.19
C GLU A 25 -8.22 -8.68 -10.34
N LEU A 26 -7.15 -9.46 -10.48
CA LEU A 26 -5.79 -8.94 -10.70
C LEU A 26 -5.53 -8.54 -12.15
N GLY A 27 -6.20 -9.16 -13.13
CA GLY A 27 -5.99 -8.93 -14.56
C GLY A 27 -4.65 -9.45 -15.09
N LEU A 28 -4.06 -10.43 -14.41
CA LEU A 28 -2.72 -10.95 -14.71
C LEU A 28 -2.73 -11.88 -15.91
N ASP A 29 -3.82 -12.62 -16.14
CA ASP A 29 -4.01 -13.50 -17.28
C ASP A 29 -4.18 -12.70 -18.58
N GLU A 30 -4.91 -11.59 -18.52
CA GLU A 30 -5.05 -10.63 -19.63
C GLU A 30 -3.71 -9.92 -19.91
N ALA A 31 -3.02 -9.46 -18.86
CA ALA A 31 -1.68 -8.88 -19.00
C ALA A 31 -0.67 -9.87 -19.60
N TYR A 32 -0.72 -11.15 -19.19
CA TYR A 32 0.12 -12.21 -19.77
C TYR A 32 -0.20 -12.44 -21.26
N ALA A 33 -1.48 -12.47 -21.63
CA ALA A 33 -1.89 -12.63 -23.02
C ALA A 33 -1.40 -11.46 -23.89
N ALA A 34 -1.58 -10.22 -23.42
CA ALA A 34 -1.10 -9.02 -24.11
C ALA A 34 0.43 -8.98 -24.22
N PHE A 35 1.15 -9.33 -23.15
CA PHE A 35 2.61 -9.43 -23.14
C PHE A 35 3.10 -10.49 -24.14
N ASN A 36 2.52 -11.70 -24.10
CA ASN A 36 2.94 -12.78 -24.97
C ASN A 36 2.64 -12.47 -26.45
N ALA A 37 1.51 -11.82 -26.75
CA ALA A 37 1.18 -11.35 -28.09
C ALA A 37 2.22 -10.34 -28.59
N SER A 38 2.53 -9.32 -27.78
CA SER A 38 3.52 -8.28 -28.11
C SER A 38 4.93 -8.85 -28.28
N ALA A 39 5.33 -9.75 -27.39
CA ALA A 39 6.66 -10.34 -27.42
C ALA A 39 6.81 -11.32 -28.60
N THR A 40 5.74 -12.04 -28.97
CA THR A 40 5.72 -12.87 -30.18
C THR A 40 5.85 -12.01 -31.43
N GLN A 41 5.18 -10.85 -31.49
CA GLN A 41 5.32 -9.90 -32.60
C GLN A 41 6.75 -9.34 -32.69
N PHE A 42 7.35 -8.97 -31.56
CA PHE A 42 8.75 -8.50 -31.51
C PHE A 42 9.73 -9.57 -31.99
N MET A 43 9.57 -10.83 -31.58
CA MET A 43 10.44 -11.93 -32.03
C MET A 43 10.28 -12.25 -33.52
N LYS A 44 9.06 -12.20 -34.05
CA LYS A 44 8.81 -12.34 -35.50
C LYS A 44 9.55 -11.28 -36.31
N ASN A 45 9.59 -10.04 -35.81
CA ASN A 45 10.34 -8.95 -36.45
C ASN A 45 11.86 -9.14 -36.38
N GLN A 46 12.35 -10.02 -35.50
CA GLN A 46 13.77 -10.34 -35.34
C GLN A 46 14.13 -11.71 -35.97
N GLU A 47 13.24 -12.30 -36.77
CA GLU A 47 13.39 -13.63 -37.40
C GLU A 47 13.58 -14.79 -36.41
N ILE A 48 13.29 -14.58 -35.13
CA ILE A 48 13.39 -15.62 -34.09
C ILE A 48 12.06 -16.38 -34.04
N THR A 49 12.04 -17.59 -34.58
CA THR A 49 10.85 -18.48 -34.57
C THR A 49 10.75 -19.25 -33.25
N SER A 50 10.50 -18.53 -32.15
CA SER A 50 10.25 -19.13 -30.83
C SER A 50 8.74 -19.19 -30.54
N VAL A 51 8.26 -20.36 -30.11
CA VAL A 51 6.85 -20.59 -29.71
C VAL A 51 6.70 -20.23 -28.23
N GLY A 52 6.44 -18.94 -27.96
CA GLY A 52 6.14 -18.40 -26.63
C GLY A 52 7.37 -17.98 -25.82
N VAL A 53 7.36 -16.74 -25.32
CA VAL A 53 8.53 -16.13 -24.66
C VAL A 53 8.71 -16.60 -23.22
N ILE A 54 7.61 -16.76 -22.49
CA ILE A 54 7.64 -17.14 -21.08
C ILE A 54 6.38 -17.95 -20.74
N SER A 55 6.50 -18.93 -19.84
CA SER A 55 5.32 -19.67 -19.37
C SER A 55 4.47 -18.80 -18.45
N LYS A 56 3.15 -19.01 -18.44
CA LYS A 56 2.22 -18.34 -17.51
C LYS A 56 2.66 -18.48 -16.05
N MET A 57 3.18 -19.64 -15.66
CA MET A 57 3.69 -19.90 -14.32
C MET A 57 4.93 -19.05 -13.99
N ALA A 58 5.88 -18.96 -14.93
CA ALA A 58 7.07 -18.13 -14.76
C ALA A 58 6.71 -16.64 -14.69
N PHE A 59 5.75 -16.17 -15.50
CA PHE A 59 5.23 -14.80 -15.41
C PHE A 59 4.65 -14.48 -14.03
N LYS A 60 3.82 -15.38 -13.48
CA LYS A 60 3.30 -15.26 -12.10
C LYS A 60 4.41 -15.31 -11.06
N GLY A 61 5.42 -16.16 -11.24
CA GLY A 61 6.59 -16.25 -10.35
C GLY A 61 7.40 -14.95 -10.32
N CYS A 62 7.68 -14.35 -11.48
CA CYS A 62 8.35 -13.04 -11.55
C CYS A 62 7.54 -11.94 -10.86
N ALA A 63 6.22 -11.91 -11.07
CA ALA A 63 5.34 -10.98 -10.37
C ALA A 63 5.38 -11.20 -8.85
N ALA A 64 5.38 -12.45 -8.38
CA ALA A 64 5.48 -12.78 -6.97
C ALA A 64 6.78 -12.26 -6.34
N VAL A 65 7.92 -12.45 -7.03
CA VAL A 65 9.23 -11.94 -6.58
C VAL A 65 9.23 -10.41 -6.54
N ALA A 66 8.69 -9.73 -7.55
CA ALA A 66 8.57 -8.28 -7.56
C ALA A 66 7.72 -7.78 -6.37
N CYS A 67 6.58 -8.40 -6.10
CA CYS A 67 5.74 -8.10 -4.94
C CYS A 67 6.48 -8.36 -3.61
N ALA A 68 7.27 -9.44 -3.52
CA ALA A 68 8.06 -9.75 -2.33
C ALA A 68 9.11 -8.67 -2.03
N VAL A 69 9.85 -8.24 -3.06
CA VAL A 69 10.86 -7.18 -2.95
C VAL A 69 10.20 -5.86 -2.53
N LEU A 70 9.11 -5.47 -3.20
CA LEU A 70 8.36 -4.26 -2.82
C LEU A 70 7.83 -4.34 -1.39
N GLY A 71 7.25 -5.48 -0.99
CA GLY A 71 6.78 -5.71 0.37
C GLY A 71 7.89 -5.64 1.41
N ALA A 72 9.05 -6.23 1.14
CA ALA A 72 10.22 -6.17 2.03
C ALA A 72 10.75 -4.74 2.19
N CYS A 73 10.82 -3.96 1.10
CA CYS A 73 11.20 -2.55 1.13
C CYS A 73 10.22 -1.70 1.95
N LEU A 74 8.93 -2.00 1.87
CA LEU A 74 7.87 -1.28 2.59
C LEU A 74 7.63 -1.79 4.02
N ALA A 75 8.20 -2.93 4.42
CA ALA A 75 8.00 -3.53 5.73
C ALA A 75 8.42 -2.60 6.88
N PHE A 76 9.60 -2.00 6.76
CA PHE A 76 10.12 -1.08 7.78
C PHE A 76 9.31 0.23 7.86
N PRO A 77 9.02 0.93 6.74
CA PRO A 77 8.06 2.03 6.72
C PRO A 77 6.70 1.65 7.33
N GLY A 78 6.19 0.46 7.04
CA GLY A 78 4.90 -0.02 7.55
C GLY A 78 4.88 -0.21 9.07
N LEU A 79 5.88 -0.87 9.63
CA LEU A 79 6.01 -1.04 11.09
C LEU A 79 6.15 0.31 11.79
N ARG A 80 6.94 1.22 11.22
CA ARG A 80 7.10 2.58 11.73
C ARG A 80 5.78 3.35 11.69
N LEU A 81 5.04 3.27 10.58
CA LEU A 81 3.72 3.89 10.47
C LEU A 81 2.76 3.34 11.53
N GLY A 82 2.76 2.04 11.79
CA GLY A 82 1.96 1.43 12.86
C GLY A 82 2.30 2.02 14.23
N LYS A 83 3.60 2.20 14.52
CA LYS A 83 4.03 2.86 15.76
C LYS A 83 3.61 4.33 15.83
N MET A 84 3.80 5.10 14.75
CA MET A 84 3.34 6.50 14.68
C MET A 84 1.83 6.61 14.85
N HIS A 85 1.07 5.64 14.34
CA HIS A 85 -0.37 5.59 14.51
C HIS A 85 -0.76 5.39 15.96
N TRP A 86 -0.16 4.41 16.62
CA TRP A 86 -0.37 4.19 18.05
C TRP A 86 -0.05 5.44 18.88
N ASP A 87 1.10 6.05 18.61
CA ASP A 87 1.56 7.24 19.34
C ASP A 87 0.65 8.45 19.05
N ALA A 88 0.22 8.66 17.79
CA ALA A 88 -0.71 9.74 17.41
C ALA A 88 -2.09 9.60 18.07
N VAL A 89 -2.66 8.39 18.10
CA VAL A 89 -3.97 8.14 18.74
C VAL A 89 -3.89 8.41 20.25
N ARG A 90 -2.78 7.99 20.89
CA ARG A 90 -2.54 8.24 22.32
C ARG A 90 -2.37 9.73 22.64
N LEU A 91 -1.66 10.48 21.80
CA LEU A 91 -1.50 11.93 21.99
C LEU A 91 -2.81 12.70 21.79
N GLN A 92 -3.75 12.17 20.99
CA GLN A 92 -5.01 12.82 20.67
C GLN A 92 -6.20 12.29 21.50
N CYS A 93 -5.97 11.71 22.68
CA CYS A 93 -7.01 11.13 23.56
C CYS A 93 -8.20 12.06 23.86
N THR A 94 -8.00 13.37 23.88
CA THR A 94 -9.07 14.35 24.14
C THR A 94 -9.98 14.59 22.93
N ARG A 95 -9.49 14.38 21.70
CA ARG A 95 -10.19 14.73 20.46
C ARG A 95 -10.69 13.49 19.72
N ARG A 96 -11.84 12.96 20.15
CA ARG A 96 -12.45 11.73 19.59
C ARG A 96 -12.62 11.75 18.06
N TRP A 97 -13.06 12.87 17.49
CA TRP A 97 -13.22 13.02 16.05
C TRP A 97 -11.92 12.81 15.27
N LEU A 98 -10.80 13.30 15.80
CA LEU A 98 -9.49 13.14 15.17
C LEU A 98 -8.98 11.70 15.28
N GLN A 99 -9.27 11.01 16.39
CA GLN A 99 -8.97 9.58 16.53
C GLN A 99 -9.74 8.73 15.51
N LEU A 100 -11.04 9.00 15.33
CA LEU A 100 -11.83 8.34 14.30
C LEU A 100 -11.22 8.58 12.92
N LEU A 101 -10.85 9.82 12.60
CA LEU A 101 -10.18 10.14 11.33
C LEU A 101 -8.87 9.37 11.14
N LEU A 102 -8.04 9.28 12.19
CA LEU A 102 -6.79 8.52 12.18
C LEU A 102 -7.03 7.02 11.91
N HIS A 103 -8.04 6.42 12.56
CA HIS A 103 -8.40 5.01 12.34
C HIS A 103 -8.93 4.78 10.92
N CYS A 104 -9.82 5.66 10.43
CA CYS A 104 -10.31 5.62 9.06
C CYS A 104 -9.15 5.71 8.06
N ALA A 105 -8.23 6.66 8.22
CA ALA A 105 -7.08 6.85 7.34
C ALA A 105 -6.09 5.67 7.37
N PHE A 106 -5.93 5.05 8.55
CA PHE A 106 -5.06 3.89 8.72
C PHE A 106 -5.62 2.65 8.02
N LEU A 107 -6.93 2.38 8.19
CA LEU A 107 -7.63 1.22 7.62
C LEU A 107 -8.02 1.39 6.15
N ALA A 108 -8.13 2.62 5.64
CA ALA A 108 -8.64 2.90 4.30
C ALA A 108 -8.01 2.06 3.18
N PRO A 109 -6.68 1.86 3.08
CA PRO A 109 -6.13 1.04 1.98
C PRO A 109 -6.49 -0.43 2.07
N ALA A 110 -6.73 -0.96 3.28
CA ALA A 110 -7.21 -2.33 3.43
C ALA A 110 -8.64 -2.42 2.88
N PHE A 111 -9.51 -1.46 3.19
CA PHE A 111 -10.85 -1.43 2.59
C PHE A 111 -10.84 -1.24 1.08
N VAL A 112 -9.91 -0.43 0.56
CA VAL A 112 -9.75 -0.27 -0.90
C VAL A 112 -9.29 -1.56 -1.55
N SER A 113 -8.35 -2.30 -0.98
CA SER A 113 -7.88 -3.56 -1.58
C SER A 113 -8.98 -4.63 -1.67
N LEU A 114 -9.96 -4.60 -0.76
CA LEU A 114 -11.15 -5.46 -0.83
C LEU A 114 -11.99 -5.24 -2.10
N LEU A 115 -11.90 -4.07 -2.74
CA LEU A 115 -12.58 -3.81 -4.00
C LEU A 115 -12.09 -4.69 -5.16
N TRP A 116 -10.87 -5.23 -5.07
CA TRP A 116 -10.29 -6.17 -6.05
C TRP A 116 -10.66 -7.62 -5.76
N VAL A 117 -11.28 -7.89 -4.60
CA VAL A 117 -11.81 -9.21 -4.25
C VAL A 117 -13.23 -9.33 -4.84
N ARG A 118 -13.36 -10.08 -5.94
CA ARG A 118 -14.61 -10.24 -6.69
C ARG A 118 -15.83 -10.64 -5.85
N PRO A 119 -15.76 -11.67 -4.96
CA PRO A 119 -16.92 -12.06 -4.16
C PRO A 119 -17.33 -11.01 -3.13
N LEU A 120 -16.45 -10.06 -2.79
CA LEU A 120 -16.71 -9.07 -1.76
C LEU A 120 -17.21 -7.74 -2.33
N ALA A 121 -16.76 -7.36 -3.53
CA ALA A 121 -17.11 -6.09 -4.16
C ALA A 121 -17.95 -6.27 -5.42
N ARG A 122 -17.37 -6.76 -6.53
CA ARG A 122 -18.07 -6.83 -7.82
C ARG A 122 -19.34 -7.67 -7.74
N HIS A 123 -19.33 -8.77 -6.98
CA HIS A 123 -20.50 -9.64 -6.84
C HIS A 123 -21.73 -8.89 -6.28
N TYR A 124 -21.55 -8.12 -5.21
CA TYR A 124 -22.64 -7.38 -4.57
C TYR A 124 -23.02 -6.09 -5.30
N LEU A 125 -22.07 -5.44 -5.98
CA LEU A 125 -22.27 -4.14 -6.58
C LEU A 125 -22.71 -4.20 -8.04
N VAL A 126 -22.25 -5.20 -8.80
CA VAL A 126 -22.44 -5.27 -10.27
C VAL A 126 -23.22 -6.51 -10.71
N ILE A 127 -23.14 -7.62 -9.96
CA ILE A 127 -23.76 -8.89 -10.38
C ILE A 127 -25.14 -9.08 -9.74
N ILE A 128 -25.26 -8.89 -8.42
CA ILE A 128 -26.54 -9.07 -7.71
C ILE A 128 -27.49 -7.90 -8.00
N THR A 129 -28.72 -8.23 -8.35
CA THR A 129 -29.87 -7.33 -8.28
C THR A 129 -30.53 -7.46 -6.91
N TRP A 130 -30.50 -6.40 -6.12
CA TRP A 130 -31.10 -6.39 -4.78
C TRP A 130 -32.63 -6.37 -4.86
N PRO A 131 -33.35 -6.89 -3.84
CA PRO A 131 -34.81 -6.84 -3.81
C PRO A 131 -35.31 -5.39 -3.96
N GLY A 132 -36.19 -5.15 -4.94
CA GLY A 132 -36.71 -3.82 -5.25
C GLY A 132 -35.95 -3.05 -6.34
N TYR A 133 -34.86 -3.58 -6.89
CA TYR A 133 -34.12 -2.99 -8.00
C TYR A 133 -34.31 -3.78 -9.30
N THR A 134 -34.51 -3.09 -10.42
CA THR A 134 -34.63 -3.73 -11.76
C THR A 134 -33.28 -3.98 -12.44
N LYS A 135 -32.22 -3.33 -11.94
CA LYS A 135 -30.85 -3.40 -12.46
C LYS A 135 -29.86 -3.51 -11.30
N PRO A 136 -28.64 -4.02 -11.54
CA PRO A 136 -27.59 -4.01 -10.53
C PRO A 136 -27.27 -2.58 -10.05
N LEU A 137 -26.71 -2.47 -8.85
CA LEU A 137 -26.42 -1.18 -8.20
C LEU A 137 -25.49 -0.30 -9.03
N LEU A 138 -24.49 -0.90 -9.66
CA LEU A 138 -23.47 -0.25 -10.48
C LEU A 138 -23.31 -1.00 -11.81
N SER A 139 -23.07 -0.25 -12.89
CA SER A 139 -22.58 -0.84 -14.14
C SER A 139 -21.10 -1.21 -14.00
N ALA A 140 -20.60 -2.08 -14.90
CA ALA A 140 -19.19 -2.47 -14.91
C ALA A 140 -18.25 -1.26 -15.06
N GLU A 141 -18.63 -0.28 -15.88
CA GLU A 141 -17.87 0.97 -16.08
C GLU A 141 -17.93 1.91 -14.88
N ALA A 142 -19.08 2.00 -14.22
CA ALA A 142 -19.20 2.79 -13.00
C ALA A 142 -18.33 2.18 -11.89
N PHE A 143 -18.26 0.85 -11.80
CA PHE A 143 -17.44 0.15 -10.82
C PHE A 143 -15.93 0.35 -11.03
N SER A 144 -15.45 0.36 -12.28
CA SER A 144 -14.04 0.68 -12.57
C SER A 144 -13.69 2.10 -12.10
N THR A 145 -14.60 3.06 -12.30
CA THR A 145 -14.45 4.45 -11.86
C THR A 145 -14.48 4.57 -10.34
N VAL A 146 -15.40 3.87 -9.66
CA VAL A 146 -15.48 3.83 -8.19
C VAL A 146 -14.18 3.35 -7.56
N ARG A 147 -13.54 2.30 -8.10
CA ARG A 147 -12.23 1.81 -7.61
C ARG A 147 -11.18 2.92 -7.57
N VAL A 148 -11.05 3.66 -8.67
CA VAL A 148 -10.08 4.76 -8.80
C VAL A 148 -10.42 5.89 -7.83
N VAL A 149 -11.70 6.27 -7.73
CA VAL A 149 -12.16 7.29 -6.77
C VAL A 149 -11.87 6.87 -5.33
N CYS A 150 -12.08 5.60 -4.96
CA CYS A 150 -11.75 5.11 -3.63
C CYS A 150 -10.24 5.17 -3.32
N VAL A 151 -9.37 4.91 -4.31
CA VAL A 151 -7.92 5.11 -4.16
C VAL A 151 -7.61 6.60 -3.95
N LEU A 152 -8.20 7.50 -4.74
CA LEU A 152 -8.01 8.95 -4.62
C LEU A 152 -8.43 9.47 -3.24
N VAL A 153 -9.61 9.08 -2.78
CA VAL A 153 -10.12 9.43 -1.44
C VAL A 153 -9.19 8.91 -0.35
N THR A 154 -8.68 7.69 -0.49
CA THR A 154 -7.72 7.11 0.47
C THR A 154 -6.41 7.87 0.51
N CYS A 155 -5.86 8.26 -0.64
CA CYS A 155 -4.66 9.10 -0.70
C CYS A 155 -4.90 10.47 -0.07
N ALA A 156 -6.02 11.12 -0.39
CA ALA A 156 -6.39 12.42 0.20
C ALA A 156 -6.54 12.31 1.73
N LEU A 157 -7.26 11.31 2.21
CA LEU A 157 -7.45 11.05 3.63
C LEU A 157 -6.11 10.85 4.36
N ARG A 158 -5.17 10.15 3.73
CA ARG A 158 -3.82 9.95 4.28
C ARG A 158 -2.96 11.22 4.26
N LEU A 159 -3.06 12.04 3.23
CA LEU A 159 -2.41 13.36 3.19
C LEU A 159 -2.94 14.29 4.30
N LEU A 160 -4.24 14.24 4.58
CA LEU A 160 -4.86 15.06 5.64
C LEU A 160 -4.32 14.70 7.04
N VAL A 161 -4.08 13.42 7.33
CA VAL A 161 -3.55 12.97 8.64
C VAL A 161 -2.03 12.99 8.73
N LEU A 162 -1.31 13.19 7.61
CA LEU A 162 0.15 13.21 7.56
C LEU A 162 0.78 14.19 8.58
N PRO A 163 0.33 15.45 8.72
CA PRO A 163 0.89 16.37 9.71
C PRO A 163 0.78 15.84 11.14
N VAL A 164 -0.31 15.13 11.46
CA VAL A 164 -0.52 14.54 12.80
C VAL A 164 0.45 13.39 13.05
N TYR A 165 0.71 12.55 12.04
CA TYR A 165 1.71 11.49 12.15
C TYR A 165 3.14 12.02 12.27
N LEU A 166 3.49 13.06 11.51
CA LEU A 166 4.80 13.70 11.61
C LEU A 166 5.00 14.37 12.98
N GLN A 167 3.95 15.00 13.52
CA GLN A 167 3.98 15.57 14.86
C GLN A 167 4.18 14.49 15.93
N ALA A 168 3.45 13.38 15.85
CA ALA A 168 3.64 12.25 16.76
C ALA A 168 5.06 11.67 16.71
N TYR A 169 5.68 11.65 15.52
CA TYR A 169 7.08 11.26 15.37
C TYR A 169 8.05 12.24 16.04
N LEU A 170 7.82 13.55 15.91
CA LEU A 170 8.61 14.57 16.59
C LEU A 170 8.48 14.48 18.12
N ASP A 171 7.27 14.22 18.62
CA ASP A 171 7.02 14.08 20.05
C ASP A 171 7.67 12.82 20.65
N MET A 172 7.90 11.77 19.84
CA MET A 172 8.72 10.62 20.25
C MET A 172 10.16 11.02 20.62
N ALA A 173 10.73 12.04 19.95
CA ALA A 173 12.04 12.56 20.31
C ALA A 173 12.00 13.20 21.70
N ARG A 174 10.97 14.02 21.97
CA ARG A 174 10.78 14.69 23.26
C ARG A 174 10.65 13.69 24.40
N ALA A 175 9.81 12.66 24.24
CA ALA A 175 9.63 11.63 25.25
C ALA A 175 10.94 10.88 25.60
N LYS A 176 11.76 10.56 24.59
CA LYS A 176 13.07 9.94 24.82
C LYS A 176 14.04 10.84 25.59
N LEU A 177 13.97 12.15 25.40
CA LEU A 177 14.79 13.12 26.14
C LEU A 177 14.35 13.20 27.60
N GLU A 178 13.04 13.19 27.85
CA GLU A 178 12.48 13.22 29.21
C GLU A 178 12.86 11.95 29.99
N GLU A 179 12.78 10.78 29.35
CA GLU A 179 13.21 9.51 29.94
C GLU A 179 14.72 9.48 30.25
N GLN A 180 15.56 10.05 29.38
CA GLN A 180 16.99 10.19 29.65
C GLN A 180 17.26 11.15 30.82
N ARG A 181 16.45 12.19 30.99
CA ARG A 181 16.57 13.14 32.10
C ARG A 181 16.24 12.49 33.44
N THR A 182 15.27 11.58 33.50
CA THR A 182 14.88 10.88 34.74
C THR A 182 15.90 9.83 35.17
N HIS A 183 16.72 9.31 34.25
CA HIS A 183 17.77 8.32 34.51
C HIS A 183 19.19 8.94 34.58
N ALA A 184 19.31 10.27 34.69
CA ALA A 184 20.58 10.96 34.43
C ALA A 184 21.67 10.72 35.49
N GLY A 185 22.62 9.84 35.13
CA GLY A 185 24.06 10.03 35.35
C GLY A 185 24.72 10.77 34.17
N LYS A 186 25.96 11.28 34.38
CA LYS A 186 26.80 12.14 33.49
C LYS A 186 26.54 12.00 31.97
N THR A 187 25.50 12.64 31.45
CA THR A 187 25.25 12.77 30.00
C THR A 187 25.54 14.19 29.57
N THR A 188 26.44 14.36 28.60
CA THR A 188 26.89 15.67 28.12
C THR A 188 25.83 16.34 27.23
N ASN A 189 25.57 17.63 27.43
CA ASN A 189 24.61 18.43 26.64
C ASN A 189 24.81 18.32 25.10
N LYS A 190 26.05 18.13 24.63
CA LYS A 190 26.36 17.91 23.21
C LYS A 190 25.71 16.64 22.63
N ASN A 191 25.64 15.56 23.41
CA ASN A 191 25.01 14.31 22.97
C ASN A 191 23.51 14.46 22.82
N ILE A 192 22.88 15.21 23.73
CA ILE A 192 21.45 15.54 23.67
C ILE A 192 21.14 16.35 22.41
N GLN A 193 21.90 17.42 22.14
CA GLN A 193 21.71 18.24 20.93
C GLN A 193 21.85 17.42 19.64
N ARG A 194 22.84 16.53 19.57
CA ARG A 194 23.06 15.64 18.41
C ARG A 194 21.91 14.67 18.21
N GLN A 195 21.35 14.12 19.28
CA GLN A 195 20.20 13.22 19.23
C GLN A 195 18.95 13.93 18.71
N VAL A 196 18.69 15.16 19.17
CA VAL A 196 17.57 15.99 18.67
C VAL A 196 17.73 16.31 17.19
N ALA A 197 18.89 16.83 16.79
CA ALA A 197 19.16 17.19 15.39
C ALA A 197 19.02 16.00 14.43
N SER A 198 19.46 14.80 14.87
CA SER A 198 19.31 13.56 14.10
C SER A 198 17.84 13.23 13.79
N VAL A 199 16.93 13.41 14.76
CA VAL A 199 15.50 13.14 14.54
C VAL A 199 14.89 14.13 13.54
N PHE A 200 15.24 15.42 13.62
CA PHE A 200 14.78 16.42 12.66
C PHE A 200 15.28 16.14 11.24
N TYR A 201 16.56 15.80 11.07
CA TYR A 201 17.09 15.43 9.76
C TYR A 201 16.38 14.20 9.18
N TYR A 202 16.07 13.23 10.04
CA TYR A 202 15.43 12.00 9.64
C TYR A 202 13.91 12.14 9.39
N LEU A 203 13.28 13.23 9.85
CA LEU A 203 11.87 13.54 9.59
C LEU A 203 11.55 13.57 8.10
N CYS A 204 12.43 14.14 7.27
CA CYS A 204 12.23 14.19 5.82
C CYS A 204 12.18 12.79 5.21
N VAL A 205 13.05 11.89 5.67
CA VAL A 205 13.06 10.48 5.22
C VAL A 205 11.76 9.80 5.62
N VAL A 206 11.27 10.06 6.84
CA VAL A 206 9.99 9.55 7.32
C VAL A 206 8.82 10.06 6.48
N ALA A 207 8.78 11.36 6.19
CA ALA A 207 7.74 11.94 5.34
C ALA A 207 7.73 11.31 3.95
N LEU A 208 8.91 11.12 3.36
CA LEU A 208 9.05 10.46 2.06
C LEU A 208 8.61 8.99 2.11
N GLN A 209 8.97 8.25 3.16
CA GLN A 209 8.52 6.87 3.37
C GLN A 209 7.01 6.75 3.53
N TYR A 210 6.35 7.78 4.06
CA TYR A 210 4.90 7.85 4.10
C TYR A 210 4.30 8.15 2.72
N LEU A 211 4.85 9.13 2.00
CA LEU A 211 4.31 9.60 0.73
C LEU A 211 4.54 8.62 -0.44
N LEU A 212 5.67 7.91 -0.45
CA LEU A 212 6.04 7.02 -1.54
C LEU A 212 4.97 5.95 -1.87
N PRO A 213 4.44 5.17 -0.91
CA PRO A 213 3.39 4.18 -1.20
C PRO A 213 2.07 4.83 -1.65
N LEU A 214 1.75 6.04 -1.20
CA LEU A 214 0.57 6.79 -1.67
C LEU A 214 0.73 7.21 -3.14
N LEU A 215 1.90 7.76 -3.49
CA LEU A 215 2.20 8.19 -4.85
C LEU A 215 2.21 6.98 -5.80
N LEU A 216 2.81 5.86 -5.37
CA LEU A 216 2.80 4.63 -6.14
C LEU A 216 1.36 4.13 -6.38
N SER A 217 0.52 4.07 -5.34
CA SER A 217 -0.88 3.63 -5.51
C SER A 217 -1.69 4.58 -6.39
N LEU A 218 -1.43 5.88 -6.29
CA LEU A 218 -2.09 6.91 -7.10
C LEU A 218 -1.73 6.75 -8.58
N VAL A 219 -0.43 6.67 -8.90
CA VAL A 219 0.04 6.52 -10.28
C VAL A 219 -0.48 5.23 -10.89
N LEU A 220 -0.42 4.11 -10.15
CA LEU A 220 -0.94 2.83 -10.63
C LEU A 220 -2.46 2.85 -10.86
N ALA A 221 -3.22 3.50 -9.98
CA ALA A 221 -4.68 3.60 -10.14
C ALA A 221 -5.07 4.47 -11.34
N LEU A 222 -4.32 5.55 -11.61
CA LEU A 222 -4.54 6.39 -12.79
C LEU A 222 -4.17 5.64 -14.08
N MET A 223 -3.05 4.92 -14.07
CA MET A 223 -2.64 4.06 -15.20
C MET A 223 -3.68 2.99 -15.53
N LEU A 224 -4.32 2.40 -14.51
CA LEU A 224 -5.37 1.41 -14.71
C LEU A 224 -6.61 1.99 -15.39
N LYS A 225 -6.87 3.31 -15.27
CA LYS A 225 -8.03 3.95 -15.93
C LYS A 225 -7.73 4.40 -17.35
N THR A 226 -6.47 4.64 -17.66
CA THR A 226 -6.04 5.08 -19.00
C THR A 226 -5.83 3.94 -20.00
N LEU A 227 -5.66 2.71 -19.50
CA LEU A 227 -5.62 1.47 -20.28
C LEU A 227 -7.05 0.99 -20.58
#